data_AF-A0A7C1VA15-F1
#
_entry.id   AF-A0A7C1VA15-F1
#
_cell.length_a   1.000
_cell.length_b   1.000
_cell.length_c   1.000
_cell.angle_alpha   90.00
_cell.angle_beta   90.00
_cell.angle_gamma   90.00
#
_symmetry.space_group_name_H-M   'P 1'
#
loop_
_entity.id
_entity.type
_entity.pdbx_description
1 polymer ?
#
loop_
_entity_poly.entity_id
_entity_poly.type
_entity_poly.pdbx_seq_one_letter_code
_entity_poly.pdbx_strand_id
1 'polypeptide(L)'
;MDLEQKYLDTFQNRLDDFFYDAVDLNLTNLRQCGFWIKTMNHQSHAAEIRKKRTDKGLPAPPVMICSITSRCNLKCRGCYAMARNPRKGMEITPQRFERLTGEAAEIGTNIIILAGGEPLLRQDILETASRSKETIFPVFTNGTLLNGDSVRFFKKNRNLVPVLSIEGDRQQTDDRRGIGLYASVISAAEVRLHSDF
;
A
#
# COMPACT_ATOMS: atom_id res chain seq x y z
N MET A 1 -5.86 -9.29 -27.49
CA MET A 1 -5.42 -7.90 -27.69
C MET A 1 -6.47 -6.90 -27.24
N ASP A 2 -7.69 -6.92 -27.80
CA ASP A 2 -8.74 -5.93 -27.45
C ASP A 2 -9.19 -5.97 -25.97
N LEU A 3 -9.41 -7.17 -25.40
CA LEU A 3 -9.84 -7.31 -24.00
C LEU A 3 -8.77 -6.88 -22.98
N GLU A 4 -7.50 -7.17 -23.27
CA GLU A 4 -6.37 -6.82 -22.41
C GLU A 4 -6.13 -5.31 -22.39
N GLN A 5 -6.15 -4.68 -23.57
CA GLN A 5 -6.07 -3.23 -23.69
C GLN A 5 -7.24 -2.55 -22.96
N LYS A 6 -8.46 -3.04 -23.16
CA LYS A 6 -9.65 -2.54 -22.46
C LYS A 6 -9.54 -2.66 -20.94
N TYR A 7 -8.97 -3.75 -20.43
CA TYR A 7 -8.73 -3.93 -19.00
C TYR A 7 -7.70 -2.91 -18.48
N LEU A 8 -6.58 -2.74 -19.18
CA LEU A 8 -5.54 -1.78 -18.82
C LEU A 8 -6.07 -0.34 -18.82
N ASP A 9 -6.85 0.04 -19.84
CA ASP A 9 -7.45 1.36 -19.94
C ASP A 9 -8.48 1.60 -18.83
N THR A 10 -9.36 0.61 -18.58
CA THR A 10 -10.34 0.68 -17.49
C THR A 10 -9.64 0.84 -16.14
N PHE A 11 -8.59 0.06 -15.90
CA PHE A 11 -7.83 0.14 -14.66
C PHE A 11 -7.12 1.49 -14.51
N GLN A 12 -6.54 2.01 -15.60
CA GLN A 12 -5.90 3.32 -15.60
C GLN A 12 -6.90 4.42 -15.26
N ASN A 13 -8.06 4.45 -15.91
CA ASN A 13 -9.10 5.44 -15.63
C ASN A 13 -9.55 5.41 -14.16
N ARG A 14 -9.68 4.21 -13.57
CA ARG A 14 -10.02 4.07 -12.14
C ARG A 14 -8.91 4.55 -11.21
N LEU A 15 -7.64 4.39 -11.59
CA LEU A 15 -6.54 4.98 -10.84
C LEU A 15 -6.58 6.51 -10.91
N ASP A 16 -6.84 7.06 -12.10
CA ASP A 16 -6.93 8.51 -12.27
C ASP A 16 -8.07 9.08 -11.41
N ASP A 17 -9.28 8.48 -11.48
CA ASP A 17 -10.42 8.82 -10.61
C ASP A 17 -10.01 8.84 -9.12
N PHE A 18 -9.31 7.80 -8.65
CA PHE A 18 -8.84 7.70 -7.26
C PHE A 18 -7.90 8.85 -6.87
N PHE A 19 -6.96 9.22 -7.75
CA PHE A 19 -6.03 10.32 -7.45
C PHE A 19 -6.72 11.68 -7.53
N TYR A 20 -7.70 11.87 -8.42
CA TYR A 20 -8.54 13.07 -8.44
C TYR A 20 -9.33 13.23 -7.14
N ASP A 21 -10.04 12.17 -6.70
CA ASP A 21 -10.77 12.17 -5.43
C ASP A 21 -9.83 12.47 -4.24
N ALA A 22 -8.61 11.91 -4.26
CA ALA A 22 -7.61 12.17 -3.23
C ALA A 22 -7.14 13.64 -3.20
N VAL A 23 -7.02 14.30 -4.36
CA VAL A 23 -6.72 15.74 -4.43
C VAL A 23 -7.89 16.55 -3.89
N ASP A 24 -9.11 16.25 -4.35
CA ASP A 24 -10.34 16.97 -4.00
C ASP A 24 -10.62 16.95 -2.49
N LEU A 25 -10.46 15.77 -1.87
CA LEU A 25 -10.59 15.61 -0.41
C LEU A 25 -9.55 16.41 0.39
N ASN A 26 -8.45 16.82 -0.24
CA ASN A 26 -7.34 17.51 0.42
C ASN A 26 -7.18 18.98 -0.01
N LEU A 27 -8.14 19.55 -0.76
CA LEU A 27 -8.10 20.95 -1.21
C LEU A 27 -8.02 21.95 -0.06
N THR A 28 -8.58 21.62 1.10
CA THR A 28 -8.54 22.45 2.32
C THR A 28 -7.22 22.36 3.08
N ASN A 29 -6.32 21.44 2.71
CA ASN A 29 -5.01 21.24 3.32
C ASN A 29 -3.90 21.38 2.28
N LEU A 30 -3.37 22.60 2.13
CA LEU A 30 -2.37 22.96 1.10
C LEU A 30 -1.15 22.02 1.07
N ARG A 31 -0.68 21.54 2.24
CA ARG A 31 0.45 20.60 2.31
C ARG A 31 0.09 19.22 1.76
N GLN A 32 -1.14 18.75 1.99
CA GLN A 32 -1.63 17.48 1.45
C GLN A 32 -1.92 17.59 -0.04
N CYS A 33 -2.57 18.68 -0.45
CA CYS A 33 -2.85 18.98 -1.85
C CYS A 33 -1.57 18.96 -2.71
N GLY A 34 -0.51 19.64 -2.27
CA GLY A 34 0.77 19.65 -2.99
C GLY A 34 1.44 18.27 -3.11
N PHE A 35 1.28 17.39 -2.12
CA PHE A 35 1.75 16.01 -2.19
C PHE A 35 0.95 15.20 -3.24
N TRP A 36 -0.38 15.31 -3.21
CA TRP A 36 -1.25 14.56 -4.12
C TRP A 36 -1.13 15.03 -5.57
N ILE A 37 -0.96 16.34 -5.83
CA ILE A 37 -0.66 16.85 -7.18
C ILE A 37 0.64 16.26 -7.72
N LYS A 38 1.72 16.27 -6.92
CA LYS A 38 3.00 15.66 -7.32
C LYS A 38 2.83 14.16 -7.60
N THR A 39 2.12 13.47 -6.71
CA THR A 39 1.83 12.05 -6.85
C THR A 39 1.06 11.76 -8.14
N MET A 40 0.01 12.53 -8.44
CA MET A 40 -0.77 12.42 -9.68
C MET A 40 0.13 12.55 -10.91
N ASN A 41 1.02 13.56 -10.94
CA ASN A 41 1.99 13.71 -12.03
C ASN A 41 2.91 12.48 -12.19
N HIS A 42 3.38 11.90 -11.08
CA HIS A 42 4.17 10.67 -11.11
C HIS A 42 3.38 9.49 -11.69
N GLN A 43 2.08 9.39 -11.37
CA GLN A 43 1.22 8.31 -11.85
C GLN A 43 0.87 8.47 -13.33
N SER A 44 0.63 9.70 -13.80
CA SER A 44 0.46 9.99 -15.23
C SER A 44 1.73 9.65 -16.01
N HIS A 45 2.91 10.02 -15.50
CA HIS A 45 4.18 9.64 -16.14
C HIS A 45 4.39 8.12 -16.18
N ALA A 46 4.08 7.42 -15.08
CA ALA A 46 4.15 5.97 -15.04
C ALA A 46 3.18 5.32 -16.04
N ALA A 47 1.98 5.90 -16.24
CA ALA A 47 1.03 5.45 -17.25
C ALA A 47 1.58 5.61 -18.68
N GLU A 48 2.26 6.71 -18.98
CA GLU A 48 2.92 6.90 -20.28
C GLU A 48 4.03 5.86 -20.52
N ILE A 49 4.84 5.55 -19.49
CA ILE A 49 5.86 4.49 -19.57
C ILE A 49 5.18 3.16 -19.89
N ARG A 50 4.14 2.78 -19.13
CA ARG A 50 3.40 1.54 -19.35
C ARG A 50 2.81 1.48 -20.76
N LYS A 51 2.19 2.55 -21.25
CA LYS A 51 1.64 2.63 -22.61
C LYS A 51 2.70 2.37 -23.67
N LYS A 52 3.83 3.09 -23.62
CA LYS A 52 4.96 2.90 -24.56
C LYS A 52 5.52 1.47 -24.54
N ARG A 53 5.45 0.80 -23.39
CA ARG A 53 5.87 -0.60 -23.25
C ARG A 53 4.85 -1.57 -23.84
N THR A 54 3.56 -1.34 -23.59
CA THR A 54 2.46 -2.10 -24.21
C THR A 54 2.50 -2.00 -25.73
N ASP A 55 2.76 -0.81 -26.29
CA ASP A 55 2.92 -0.60 -27.75
C ASP A 55 4.07 -1.42 -28.35
N LYS A 56 5.07 -1.79 -27.53
CA LYS A 56 6.21 -2.66 -27.91
C LYS A 56 5.97 -4.15 -27.58
N GLY A 57 4.77 -4.52 -27.13
CA GLY A 57 4.44 -5.89 -26.75
C GLY A 57 5.01 -6.35 -25.40
N LEU A 58 5.40 -5.43 -24.52
CA LEU A 58 6.00 -5.72 -23.20
C LEU A 58 5.24 -5.04 -22.05
N PRO A 59 3.94 -5.34 -21.85
CA PRO A 59 3.13 -4.65 -20.83
C PRO A 59 3.71 -4.81 -19.42
N ALA A 60 3.47 -3.80 -18.58
CA ALA A 60 3.87 -3.80 -17.17
C ALA A 60 2.65 -3.45 -16.29
N PRO A 61 2.50 -4.09 -15.13
CA PRO A 61 1.38 -3.83 -14.26
C PRO A 61 1.54 -2.47 -13.56
N PRO A 62 0.46 -1.70 -13.36
CA PRO A 62 0.51 -0.47 -12.56
C PRO A 62 0.74 -0.74 -11.06
N VAL A 63 0.33 -1.93 -10.59
CA VAL A 63 0.37 -2.32 -9.18
C VAL A 63 1.16 -3.62 -9.02
N MET A 64 2.03 -3.67 -8.01
CA MET A 64 2.73 -4.87 -7.56
C MET A 64 2.40 -5.14 -6.08
N ILE A 65 2.29 -6.42 -5.71
CA ILE A 65 2.19 -6.82 -4.30
C ILE A 65 3.53 -7.39 -3.86
N CYS A 66 4.12 -6.83 -2.81
CA CYS A 66 5.37 -7.31 -2.21
C CYS A 66 5.09 -7.87 -0.81
N SER A 67 5.21 -9.20 -0.66
CA SER A 67 5.16 -9.84 0.67
C SER A 67 6.52 -9.73 1.36
N ILE A 68 6.67 -8.75 2.26
CA ILE A 68 7.98 -8.35 2.81
C ILE A 68 8.40 -9.18 4.03
N THR A 69 7.45 -9.83 4.70
CA THR A 69 7.69 -10.72 5.84
C THR A 69 6.66 -11.83 5.88
N SER A 70 7.03 -12.97 6.44
CA SER A 70 6.09 -14.04 6.81
C SER A 70 5.67 -14.00 8.27
N ARG A 71 6.27 -13.10 9.07
CA ARG A 71 5.99 -12.96 10.49
C ARG A 71 4.71 -12.12 10.66
N CYS A 72 3.84 -12.58 11.55
CA CYS A 72 2.63 -11.87 11.92
C CYS A 72 2.37 -12.10 13.41
N ASN A 73 1.84 -11.08 14.09
CA ASN A 73 1.44 -11.17 15.48
C ASN A 73 0.03 -11.77 15.67
N LEU A 74 -0.69 -12.04 14.57
CA LEU A 74 -2.00 -12.72 14.57
C LEU A 74 -1.94 -14.07 13.83
N LYS A 75 -2.94 -14.92 14.09
CA LYS A 75 -3.12 -16.24 13.45
C LYS A 75 -4.52 -16.37 12.85
N CYS A 76 -4.89 -15.44 11.96
CA CYS A 76 -6.24 -15.36 11.41
C CYS A 76 -6.65 -16.63 10.66
N ARG A 77 -7.93 -17.00 10.77
CA ARG A 77 -8.53 -18.10 10.02
C ARG A 77 -8.47 -17.80 8.51
N GLY A 78 -8.00 -18.79 7.73
CA GLY A 78 -7.88 -18.66 6.27
C GLY A 78 -6.82 -17.66 5.79
N CYS A 79 -5.77 -17.40 6.60
CA CYS A 79 -4.70 -16.48 6.22
C CYS A 79 -3.78 -17.07 5.13
N TYR A 80 -3.73 -16.43 3.94
CA TYR A 80 -2.87 -16.87 2.83
C TYR A 80 -1.38 -16.87 3.20
N ALA A 81 -0.94 -15.88 3.98
CA ALA A 81 0.47 -15.71 4.33
C ALA A 81 0.96 -16.81 5.27
N MET A 82 0.09 -17.24 6.19
CA MET A 82 0.33 -18.40 7.05
C MET A 82 0.33 -19.71 6.24
N ALA A 83 -0.57 -19.85 5.26
CA ALA A 83 -0.63 -21.03 4.40
C ALA A 83 0.61 -21.19 3.51
N ARG A 84 1.36 -20.11 3.24
CA ARG A 84 2.48 -20.09 2.30
C ARG A 84 3.74 -20.85 2.75
N ASN A 85 3.73 -21.44 3.96
CA ASN A 85 4.84 -22.13 4.64
C ASN A 85 6.25 -21.71 4.13
N PRO A 86 6.60 -20.42 4.26
CA PRO A 86 7.76 -19.87 3.58
C PRO A 86 9.05 -20.45 4.15
N ARG A 87 10.06 -20.62 3.29
CA ARG A 87 11.40 -21.04 3.72
C ARG A 87 11.92 -20.05 4.75
N LYS A 88 12.26 -20.54 5.95
CA LYS A 88 12.84 -19.73 7.02
C LYS A 88 14.09 -19.00 6.53
N GLY A 89 14.22 -17.71 6.85
CA GLY A 89 15.43 -16.93 6.60
C GLY A 89 15.51 -16.21 5.25
N MET A 90 14.49 -16.25 4.39
CA MET A 90 14.47 -15.57 3.10
C MET A 90 13.53 -14.35 3.07
N GLU A 91 13.65 -13.44 4.04
CA GLU A 91 12.96 -12.14 3.95
C GLU A 91 13.76 -11.16 3.07
N ILE A 92 13.07 -10.28 2.35
CA ILE A 92 13.73 -9.26 1.52
C ILE A 92 14.50 -8.28 2.42
N THR A 93 15.73 -7.94 2.02
CA THR A 93 16.53 -6.92 2.70
C THR A 93 16.14 -5.52 2.23
N PRO A 94 16.36 -4.47 3.04
CA PRO A 94 16.16 -3.08 2.63
C PRO A 94 16.82 -2.73 1.29
N GLN A 95 18.06 -3.16 1.08
CA GLN A 95 18.83 -2.89 -0.14
C GLN A 95 18.20 -3.56 -1.36
N ARG A 96 17.74 -4.82 -1.22
CA ARG A 96 17.07 -5.51 -2.32
C ARG A 96 15.69 -4.92 -2.61
N PHE A 97 14.98 -4.48 -1.57
CA PHE A 97 13.69 -3.81 -1.70
C PHE A 97 13.80 -2.45 -2.39
N GLU A 98 14.81 -1.65 -2.04
CA GLU A 98 15.13 -0.38 -2.71
C GLU A 98 15.40 -0.59 -4.20
N ARG A 99 16.27 -1.54 -4.53
CA ARG A 99 16.56 -1.91 -5.92
C ARG A 99 15.31 -2.37 -6.66
N LEU A 100 14.50 -3.24 -6.04
CA LEU A 100 13.24 -3.73 -6.63
C LEU A 100 12.26 -2.59 -6.88
N THR A 101 12.19 -1.60 -5.99
CA THR A 101 11.34 -0.42 -6.17
C THR A 101 11.82 0.43 -7.35
N GLY A 102 13.13 0.62 -7.51
CA GLY A 102 13.69 1.30 -8.68
C GLY A 102 13.41 0.57 -9.98
N GLU A 103 13.67 -0.75 -10.01
CA GLU A 103 13.37 -1.63 -11.17
C GLU A 103 11.87 -1.59 -11.54
N ALA A 104 10.99 -1.52 -10.55
CA ALA A 104 9.55 -1.38 -10.76
C ALA A 104 9.19 0.00 -11.36
N ALA A 105 9.78 1.08 -10.84
CA ALA A 105 9.54 2.42 -11.36
C ALA A 105 10.00 2.60 -12.82
N GLU A 106 11.12 1.97 -13.22
CA GLU A 106 11.63 1.98 -14.60
C GLU A 106 10.63 1.39 -15.62
N ILE A 107 9.79 0.45 -15.19
CA ILE A 107 8.76 -0.16 -16.03
C ILE A 107 7.39 0.50 -15.85
N GLY A 108 7.31 1.57 -15.06
CA GLY A 108 6.08 2.28 -14.74
C GLY A 108 5.21 1.56 -13.71
N THR A 109 5.75 0.71 -12.83
CA THR A 109 5.02 0.13 -11.70
C THR A 109 5.29 0.95 -10.44
N ASN A 110 4.44 1.94 -10.16
CA ASN A 110 4.65 2.93 -9.09
C ASN A 110 3.62 2.83 -7.95
N ILE A 111 2.91 1.72 -7.85
CA ILE A 111 2.07 1.37 -6.70
C ILE A 111 2.51 0.00 -6.20
N ILE A 112 3.09 -0.05 -5.00
CA ILE A 112 3.63 -1.29 -4.42
C ILE A 112 2.93 -1.56 -3.09
N ILE A 113 2.03 -2.53 -3.08
CA ILE A 113 1.31 -2.95 -1.88
C ILE A 113 2.29 -3.74 -0.99
N LEU A 114 2.52 -3.24 0.23
CA LEU A 114 3.29 -3.94 1.25
C LEU A 114 2.36 -4.89 2.00
N ALA A 115 2.63 -6.18 1.85
CA ALA A 115 1.83 -7.27 2.40
C ALA A 115 2.72 -8.35 3.03
N GLY A 116 2.14 -9.54 3.26
CA GLY A 116 2.81 -10.70 3.85
C GLY A 116 2.09 -11.11 5.13
N GLY A 117 2.84 -11.26 6.22
CA GLY A 117 2.31 -11.33 7.58
C GLY A 117 1.85 -9.95 8.06
N GLU A 118 2.60 -9.32 8.97
CA GLU A 118 2.33 -7.95 9.42
C GLU A 118 3.47 -7.00 9.00
N PRO A 119 3.27 -6.14 8.00
CA PRO A 119 4.27 -5.16 7.53
C PRO A 119 4.81 -4.23 8.61
N LEU A 120 4.03 -3.87 9.64
CA LEU A 120 4.51 -3.02 10.74
C LEU A 120 5.63 -3.69 11.57
N LEU A 121 5.88 -5.00 11.42
CA LEU A 121 7.05 -5.68 11.99
C LEU A 121 8.36 -5.41 11.22
N ARG A 122 8.29 -4.76 10.06
CA ARG A 122 9.42 -4.45 9.16
C ARG A 122 9.60 -2.95 8.97
N GLN A 123 9.84 -2.26 10.08
CA GLN A 123 10.10 -0.82 10.10
C GLN A 123 11.27 -0.42 9.18
N ASP A 124 12.28 -1.28 9.05
CA ASP A 124 13.40 -1.12 8.11
C ASP A 124 12.94 -1.01 6.65
N ILE A 125 11.97 -1.82 6.23
CA ILE A 125 11.39 -1.75 4.87
C ILE A 125 10.49 -0.52 4.72
N LEU A 126 9.70 -0.19 5.74
CA LEU A 126 8.85 1.01 5.70
C LEU A 126 9.70 2.29 5.57
N GLU A 127 10.84 2.35 6.26
CA GLU A 127 11.80 3.44 6.13
C GLU A 127 12.41 3.51 4.73
N THR A 128 12.78 2.38 4.14
CA THR A 128 13.25 2.33 2.75
C THR A 128 12.16 2.81 1.78
N ALA A 129 10.94 2.26 1.88
CA ALA A 129 9.80 2.65 1.05
C ALA A 129 9.48 4.15 1.17
N SER A 130 9.66 4.73 2.37
CA SER A 130 9.44 6.16 2.59
C SER A 130 10.35 7.06 1.75
N ARG A 131 11.48 6.56 1.24
CA ARG A 131 12.43 7.35 0.44
C ARG A 131 12.02 7.46 -1.03
N SER A 132 11.25 6.50 -1.55
CA SER A 132 10.75 6.48 -2.94
C SER A 132 9.47 7.30 -3.06
N LYS A 133 9.61 8.63 -3.15
CA LYS A 133 8.49 9.57 -3.11
C LYS A 133 7.58 9.50 -4.34
N GLU A 134 8.07 9.02 -5.48
CA GLU A 134 7.26 8.80 -6.68
C GLU A 134 6.42 7.51 -6.63
N THR A 135 6.63 6.65 -5.63
CA THR A 135 5.91 5.38 -5.46
C THR A 135 4.97 5.46 -4.28
N ILE A 136 3.72 5.02 -4.49
CA ILE A 136 2.73 4.88 -3.42
C ILE A 136 2.78 3.46 -2.87
N PHE A 137 2.81 3.36 -1.55
CA PHE A 137 2.86 2.09 -0.84
C PHE A 137 1.64 1.94 0.05
N PRO A 138 0.57 1.28 -0.43
CA PRO A 138 -0.48 0.80 0.45
C PRO A 138 0.13 -0.23 1.41
N VAL A 139 0.06 0.05 2.72
CA VAL A 139 0.61 -0.81 3.77
C VAL A 139 -0.54 -1.57 4.42
N PHE A 140 -0.73 -2.82 4.01
CA PHE A 140 -1.80 -3.65 4.55
C PHE A 140 -1.44 -4.07 5.97
N THR A 141 -2.23 -3.64 6.95
CA THR A 141 -1.97 -3.93 8.36
C THR A 141 -3.21 -4.49 9.04
N ASN A 142 -2.99 -5.34 10.04
CA ASN A 142 -4.05 -5.80 10.94
C ASN A 142 -4.43 -4.75 12.00
N GLY A 143 -3.73 -3.60 12.04
CA GLY A 143 -4.05 -2.44 12.88
C GLY A 143 -3.62 -2.56 14.34
N THR A 144 -3.28 -3.75 14.83
CA THR A 144 -2.96 -3.96 16.27
C THR A 144 -1.63 -3.34 16.72
N LEU A 145 -0.73 -3.05 15.78
CA LEU A 145 0.56 -2.41 16.05
C LEU A 145 0.55 -0.91 15.78
N LEU A 146 -0.61 -0.35 15.39
CA LEU A 146 -0.74 1.09 15.22
C LEU A 146 -0.80 1.77 16.59
N ASN A 147 0.08 2.77 16.75
CA ASN A 147 0.22 3.62 17.92
C ASN A 147 0.62 5.04 17.49
N GLY A 148 0.76 5.95 18.45
CA GLY A 148 1.11 7.35 18.16
C GLY A 148 2.39 7.55 17.34
N ASP A 149 3.42 6.72 17.55
CA ASP A 149 4.68 6.80 16.79
C ASP A 149 4.49 6.38 15.33
N SER A 150 3.86 5.23 15.10
CA SER A 150 3.56 4.76 13.74
C SER A 150 2.66 5.74 12.99
N VAL A 151 1.66 6.34 13.65
CA VAL A 151 0.79 7.36 13.06
C VAL A 151 1.58 8.61 12.67
N ARG A 152 2.47 9.11 13.54
CA ARG A 152 3.38 10.21 13.20
C ARG A 152 4.29 9.86 12.01
N PHE A 153 4.78 8.63 11.96
CA PHE A 153 5.61 8.14 10.85
C PHE A 153 4.84 8.16 9.52
N PHE A 154 3.60 7.65 9.47
CA PHE A 154 2.76 7.71 8.27
C PHE A 154 2.37 9.15 7.89
N LYS A 155 2.06 10.02 8.87
CA LYS A 155 1.77 11.44 8.61
C LYS A 155 2.96 12.16 7.96
N LYS A 156 4.19 11.86 8.41
CA LYS A 156 5.44 12.38 7.82
C LYS A 156 5.72 11.79 6.44
N ASN A 157 5.39 10.52 6.23
CA ASN A 157 5.67 9.78 5.01
C ASN A 157 4.39 9.45 4.25
N ARG A 158 3.78 10.48 3.65
CA ARG A 158 2.47 10.39 2.98
C ARG A 158 2.38 9.40 1.82
N ASN A 159 3.53 9.00 1.26
CA ASN A 159 3.58 7.97 0.23
C ASN A 159 3.35 6.56 0.79
N LEU A 160 3.36 6.39 2.12
CA LEU A 160 2.94 5.19 2.81
C LEU A 160 1.50 5.36 3.29
N VAL A 161 0.59 4.56 2.73
CA VAL A 161 -0.85 4.67 3.00
C VAL A 161 -1.30 3.45 3.81
N PRO A 162 -1.53 3.55 5.13
CA PRO A 162 -1.99 2.41 5.91
C PRO A 162 -3.38 1.97 5.46
N VAL A 163 -3.54 0.67 5.20
CA VAL A 163 -4.80 0.03 4.83
C VAL A 163 -5.18 -0.94 5.94
N LEU A 164 -6.23 -0.60 6.68
CA LEU A 164 -6.73 -1.38 7.79
C LEU A 164 -7.55 -2.57 7.30
N SER A 165 -7.25 -3.74 7.82
CA SER A 165 -7.97 -4.95 7.46
C SER A 165 -9.18 -5.19 8.37
N ILE A 166 -10.38 -5.22 7.81
CA ILE A 166 -11.66 -5.43 8.49
C ILE A 166 -12.57 -6.31 7.61
N GLU A 167 -13.26 -7.30 8.20
CA GLU A 167 -14.06 -8.30 7.45
C GLU A 167 -15.51 -7.90 7.23
N GLY A 168 -15.93 -6.78 7.80
CA GLY A 168 -17.32 -6.36 7.88
C GLY A 168 -17.63 -5.94 9.31
N ASP A 169 -18.64 -6.56 9.92
CA ASP A 169 -19.02 -6.23 11.29
C ASP A 169 -18.08 -6.83 12.35
N ARG A 170 -18.42 -6.58 13.62
CA ARG A 170 -17.68 -7.08 14.78
C ARG A 170 -17.61 -8.60 14.82
N GLN A 171 -18.74 -9.28 14.57
CA GLN A 171 -18.81 -10.73 14.61
C GLN A 171 -17.88 -11.33 13.56
N GLN A 172 -17.99 -10.87 12.31
CA GLN A 172 -17.20 -11.37 11.18
C GLN A 172 -15.70 -11.14 11.37
N THR A 173 -15.33 -9.96 11.88
CA THR A 173 -13.93 -9.59 12.12
C THR A 173 -13.35 -10.42 13.27
N ASP A 174 -14.06 -10.53 14.38
CA ASP A 174 -13.58 -11.25 15.56
C ASP A 174 -13.52 -12.77 15.29
N ASP A 175 -14.51 -13.33 14.58
CA ASP A 175 -14.55 -14.75 14.17
C ASP A 175 -13.35 -15.13 13.30
N ARG A 176 -12.88 -14.21 12.44
CA ARG A 176 -11.74 -14.46 11.56
C ARG A 176 -10.40 -14.15 12.23
N ARG A 177 -10.29 -13.04 12.95
CA ARG A 177 -9.00 -12.47 13.39
C ARG A 177 -8.70 -12.67 14.87
N GLY A 178 -9.72 -12.94 15.68
CA GLY A 178 -9.63 -13.09 17.14
C GLY A 178 -10.57 -12.13 17.87
N ILE A 179 -11.01 -12.51 19.06
CA ILE A 179 -11.94 -11.73 19.89
C ILE A 179 -11.35 -10.35 20.21
N GLY A 180 -12.15 -9.30 20.03
CA GLY A 180 -11.78 -7.91 20.34
C GLY A 180 -11.03 -7.17 19.23
N LEU A 181 -10.65 -7.85 18.15
CA LEU A 181 -9.88 -7.26 17.06
C LEU A 181 -10.65 -6.17 16.32
N TYR A 182 -11.96 -6.32 16.15
CA TYR A 182 -12.80 -5.27 15.57
C TYR A 182 -12.63 -3.96 16.32
N ALA A 183 -12.74 -3.98 17.66
CA ALA A 183 -12.60 -2.79 18.47
C ALA A 183 -11.21 -2.17 18.36
N SER A 184 -10.15 -3.00 18.33
CA SER A 184 -8.79 -2.52 18.13
C SER A 184 -8.59 -1.83 16.78
N VAL A 185 -9.13 -2.40 15.70
CA VAL A 185 -9.02 -1.82 14.34
C VAL A 185 -9.80 -0.51 14.24
N ILE A 186 -11.02 -0.45 14.77
CA ILE A 186 -11.83 0.78 14.80
C ILE A 186 -11.12 1.87 15.60
N SER A 187 -10.61 1.55 16.80
CA SER A 187 -9.85 2.50 17.61
C SER A 187 -8.61 3.03 16.87
N ALA A 188 -7.87 2.16 16.17
CA ALA A 188 -6.73 2.58 15.36
C ALA A 188 -7.14 3.51 14.19
N ALA A 189 -8.32 3.30 13.60
CA ALA A 189 -8.88 4.21 12.59
C ALA A 189 -9.25 5.58 13.19
N GLU A 190 -9.85 5.60 14.38
CA GLU A 190 -10.32 6.80 15.06
C GLU A 190 -9.19 7.68 15.61
N VAL A 191 -8.02 7.10 15.97
CA VAL A 191 -6.82 7.87 16.33
C VAL A 191 -6.48 8.90 15.24
N ARG A 192 -6.87 8.65 13.99
CA ARG A 192 -6.70 9.57 12.85
C ARG A 192 -7.72 10.72 12.82
N LEU A 193 -8.93 10.54 13.35
CA LEU A 193 -10.01 11.55 13.32
C LEU A 193 -9.84 12.63 14.39
N HIS A 194 -9.19 12.32 15.51
CA HIS A 194 -9.06 13.22 16.66
C HIS A 194 -7.66 13.81 16.88
N SER A 195 -6.68 13.44 16.05
CA SER A 195 -5.33 13.98 16.18
C SER A 195 -5.10 15.15 15.23
N ASP A 196 -5.54 16.33 15.68
CA ASP A 196 -5.12 17.67 15.19
C ASP A 196 -3.63 17.94 15.53
N PHE A 197 -2.75 17.17 14.90
CA PHE A 197 -1.31 17.40 14.84
C PHE A 197 -0.80 17.20 13.41
#